data_AF-C9RGH6-F1
#
_entry.id   AF-C9RGH6-F1
#
_cell.length_a   1.000
_cell.length_b   1.000
_cell.length_c   1.000
_cell.angle_alpha   90.00
_cell.angle_beta   90.00
_cell.angle_gamma   90.00
#
_symmetry.space_group_name_H-M   'P 1'
#
loop_
_entity.id
_entity.type
_entity.pdbx_description
1 polymer ?
#
loop_
_entity_poly.entity_id
_entity_poly.type
_entity_poly.pdbx_seq_one_letter_code
_entity_poly.pdbx_strand_id
1 'polypeptide(L)'
;MHKFKIIGGVVVLAVVILCGCVVIFPKKYPDVLYKEHDVIKIENRTINGVKTAIVYQVKTKIGDRTSPYGLDAQSRKDIAIITYYVFKNTDVDEVQIICYYAGNGGIQPYYKFKIDRRDAELSGLLNVSENELPSATLYCMDKLLSLGDLWVNKHLTVK
;
A
#
# COMPACT_ATOMS: atom_id res chain seq x y z
N MET A 1 65.44 14.48 -29.75
CA MET A 1 64.39 13.59 -30.29
C MET A 1 64.51 12.23 -29.61
N HIS A 2 63.36 11.57 -29.41
CA HIS A 2 63.13 10.25 -28.78
C HIS A 2 63.05 10.16 -27.24
N LYS A 3 61.80 10.32 -26.75
CA LYS A 3 61.34 9.72 -25.49
C LYS A 3 60.94 8.26 -25.76
N PHE A 4 61.57 7.34 -25.05
CA PHE A 4 61.11 5.96 -24.89
C PHE A 4 59.91 5.94 -23.92
N LYS A 5 58.76 5.42 -24.36
CA LYS A 5 57.67 4.95 -23.49
C LYS A 5 56.98 3.80 -24.19
N ILE A 6 57.37 2.57 -23.86
CA ILE A 6 56.69 1.35 -24.28
C ILE A 6 56.73 0.34 -23.12
N ILE A 7 55.52 0.05 -22.64
CA ILE A 7 54.98 -1.23 -22.15
C ILE A 7 55.35 -1.72 -20.73
N GLY A 8 54.28 -1.86 -19.96
CA GLY A 8 54.09 -2.70 -18.77
C GLY A 8 52.74 -2.27 -18.18
N GLY A 9 51.60 -2.85 -18.51
CA GLY A 9 51.32 -4.28 -18.56
C GLY A 9 50.76 -4.70 -17.20
N VAL A 10 49.46 -4.45 -16.98
CA VAL A 10 48.57 -5.11 -16.00
C VAL A 10 48.94 -4.95 -14.51
N VAL A 11 47.90 -4.90 -13.66
CA VAL A 11 47.93 -4.93 -12.17
C VAL A 11 48.06 -3.57 -11.48
N VAL A 12 46.90 -2.94 -11.22
CA VAL A 12 46.36 -2.48 -9.91
C VAL A 12 44.96 -1.94 -10.26
N LEU A 13 43.94 -2.78 -10.53
CA LEU A 13 43.02 -3.38 -9.55
C LEU A 13 43.02 -2.70 -8.17
N ALA A 14 41.83 -2.24 -7.76
CA ALA A 14 41.48 -1.61 -6.48
C ALA A 14 41.71 -0.10 -6.41
N VAL A 15 40.67 0.69 -6.72
CA VAL A 15 39.90 1.54 -5.78
C VAL A 15 38.83 2.28 -6.60
N VAL A 16 37.79 1.58 -7.08
CA VAL A 16 36.43 2.16 -7.27
C VAL A 16 35.42 1.02 -7.16
N ILE A 17 35.36 0.40 -5.98
CA ILE A 17 34.14 -0.28 -5.52
C ILE A 17 33.62 0.60 -4.38
N LEU A 18 32.29 0.69 -4.27
CA LEU A 18 31.54 1.18 -3.10
C LEU A 18 31.13 2.66 -3.10
N CYS A 19 30.51 3.14 -4.17
CA CYS A 19 29.33 3.98 -3.99
C CYS A 19 28.16 3.24 -4.62
N GLY A 20 27.58 2.33 -3.83
CA GLY A 20 26.37 1.62 -4.15
C GLY A 20 25.21 2.59 -4.31
N CYS A 21 25.08 3.20 -5.49
CA CYS A 21 23.78 3.55 -6.02
C CYS A 21 23.14 2.24 -6.45
N VAL A 22 22.69 1.45 -5.46
CA VAL A 22 21.58 0.53 -5.71
C VAL A 22 20.46 1.45 -6.14
N VAL A 23 20.25 1.56 -7.45
CA VAL A 23 19.00 2.04 -8.01
C VAL A 23 17.98 1.00 -7.56
N ILE A 24 17.45 1.19 -6.36
CA ILE A 24 16.31 0.44 -5.87
C ILE A 24 15.19 0.93 -6.78
N PHE A 25 14.97 0.22 -7.89
CA PHE A 25 13.72 0.32 -8.61
C PHE A 25 12.63 0.14 -7.54
N PRO A 26 11.76 1.14 -7.30
CA PRO A 26 10.74 1.01 -6.29
C PRO A 26 9.98 -0.26 -6.61
N LYS A 27 9.90 -1.21 -5.66
CA LYS A 27 9.10 -2.43 -5.84
C LYS A 27 7.72 -1.97 -6.29
N LYS A 28 7.39 -2.27 -7.55
CA LYS A 28 6.16 -1.81 -8.15
C LYS A 28 5.05 -2.65 -7.53
N TYR A 29 4.16 -2.01 -6.78
CA TYR A 29 2.94 -2.66 -6.31
C TYR A 29 2.16 -3.22 -7.51
N PRO A 30 1.41 -4.32 -7.32
CA PRO A 30 0.71 -4.95 -8.43
C PRO A 30 -0.31 -4.00 -9.04
N ASP A 31 -0.40 -4.03 -10.38
CA ASP A 31 -1.24 -3.13 -11.16
C ASP A 31 -2.73 -3.19 -10.75
N VAL A 32 -3.19 -4.32 -10.19
CA VAL A 32 -4.56 -4.52 -9.70
C VAL A 32 -4.99 -3.44 -8.71
N LEU A 33 -4.08 -2.95 -7.84
CA LEU A 33 -4.40 -1.88 -6.89
C LEU A 33 -4.83 -0.59 -7.61
N TYR A 34 -4.14 -0.25 -8.69
CA TYR A 34 -4.37 0.97 -9.45
C TYR A 34 -5.53 0.84 -10.44
N LYS A 35 -5.70 -0.35 -11.04
CA LYS A 35 -6.69 -0.60 -12.09
C LYS A 35 -8.08 -0.95 -11.56
N GLU A 36 -8.15 -1.67 -10.43
CA GLU A 36 -9.40 -2.28 -9.95
C GLU A 36 -9.82 -1.75 -8.57
N HIS A 37 -8.92 -1.13 -7.81
CA HIS A 37 -9.18 -0.65 -6.45
C HIS A 37 -8.98 0.85 -6.28
N ASP A 38 -9.04 1.62 -7.37
CA ASP A 38 -9.00 3.09 -7.35
C ASP A 38 -7.81 3.70 -6.59
N VAL A 39 -6.70 2.95 -6.42
CA VAL A 39 -5.49 3.47 -5.78
C VAL A 39 -4.79 4.39 -6.76
N ILE A 40 -4.52 5.63 -6.32
CA ILE A 40 -3.84 6.62 -7.15
C ILE A 40 -2.36 6.76 -6.80
N LYS A 41 -1.97 6.42 -5.57
CA LYS A 41 -0.61 6.58 -5.07
C LYS A 41 -0.37 5.73 -3.84
N ILE A 42 0.83 5.18 -3.72
CA ILE A 42 1.32 4.58 -2.49
C ILE A 42 2.66 5.24 -2.14
N GLU A 43 2.80 5.70 -0.89
CA GLU A 43 4.02 6.31 -0.37
C GLU A 43 4.56 5.49 0.80
N ASN A 44 5.83 5.09 0.72
CA ASN A 44 6.51 4.46 1.84
C ASN A 44 7.28 5.53 2.62
N ARG A 45 7.00 5.63 3.92
CA ARG A 45 7.63 6.61 4.82
C ARG A 45 7.95 5.94 6.16
N THR A 46 8.81 6.59 6.93
CA THR A 46 8.98 6.26 8.35
C THR A 46 8.31 7.34 9.18
N ILE A 47 7.31 6.98 9.98
CA ILE A 47 6.56 7.89 10.84
C ILE A 47 6.79 7.45 12.28
N ASN A 48 7.38 8.32 13.10
CA ASN A 48 7.70 8.01 14.51
C ASN A 48 8.47 6.68 14.69
N GLY A 49 9.36 6.35 13.75
CA GLY A 49 10.16 5.12 13.77
C GLY A 49 9.48 3.88 13.17
N VAL A 50 8.23 3.97 12.74
CA VAL A 50 7.47 2.87 12.12
C VAL A 50 7.55 2.96 10.60
N LYS A 51 7.86 1.86 9.90
CA LYS A 51 7.79 1.83 8.43
C LYS A 51 6.32 1.75 8.01
N THR A 52 5.81 2.79 7.38
CA THR A 52 4.40 2.91 7.00
C THR A 52 4.25 3.04 5.49
N ALA A 53 3.35 2.25 4.90
CA ALA A 53 2.82 2.49 3.56
C ALA A 53 1.53 3.29 3.64
N ILE A 54 1.51 4.49 3.06
CA ILE A 54 0.32 5.33 2.94
C ILE A 54 -0.28 5.14 1.55
N VAL A 55 -1.48 4.58 1.48
CA VAL A 55 -2.23 4.33 0.26
C VAL A 55 -3.30 5.40 0.08
N TYR A 56 -3.24 6.11 -1.03
CA TYR A 56 -4.24 7.10 -1.42
C TYR A 56 -5.20 6.48 -2.43
N GLN A 57 -6.49 6.44 -2.08
CA GLN A 57 -7.57 5.93 -2.92
C GLN A 57 -8.53 7.08 -3.27
N VAL A 58 -9.06 7.12 -4.50
CA VAL A 58 -10.09 8.11 -4.89
C VAL A 58 -11.26 7.42 -5.56
N LYS A 59 -12.43 7.43 -4.91
CA LYS A 59 -13.67 6.87 -5.44
C LYS A 59 -14.57 7.94 -6.03
N THR A 60 -15.25 7.60 -7.12
CA THR A 60 -16.30 8.45 -7.73
C THR A 60 -17.71 8.00 -7.38
N LYS A 61 -17.85 6.81 -6.77
CA LYS A 61 -19.12 6.23 -6.33
C LYS A 61 -18.96 5.61 -4.94
N ILE A 62 -19.98 5.75 -4.12
CA ILE A 62 -20.13 5.05 -2.83
C ILE A 62 -21.41 4.23 -2.93
N GLY A 63 -21.33 2.93 -2.61
CA GLY A 63 -22.51 2.07 -2.60
C GLY A 63 -23.37 2.27 -1.34
N ASP A 64 -24.40 1.44 -1.21
CA ASP A 64 -25.27 1.48 -0.04
C ASP A 64 -24.52 1.16 1.25
N ARG A 65 -24.89 1.88 2.31
CA ARG A 65 -24.29 1.77 3.64
C ARG A 65 -25.38 1.33 4.63
N THR A 66 -25.08 0.34 5.46
CA THR A 66 -25.98 -0.10 6.53
C THR A 66 -26.10 0.92 7.67
N SER A 67 -25.11 1.80 7.82
CA SER A 67 -25.15 2.92 8.76
C SER A 67 -24.25 4.08 8.33
N PRO A 68 -24.45 5.30 8.86
CA PRO A 68 -23.56 6.45 8.65
C PRO A 68 -22.12 6.25 9.17
N TYR A 69 -21.85 5.20 9.93
CA TYR A 69 -20.51 4.85 10.41
C TYR A 69 -19.91 3.64 9.68
N GLY A 70 -20.71 2.92 8.90
CA GLY A 70 -20.28 1.74 8.15
C GLY A 70 -19.67 2.08 6.80
N LEU A 71 -18.93 1.14 6.22
CA LEU A 71 -18.46 1.21 4.84
C LEU A 71 -19.45 0.52 3.91
N ASP A 72 -19.52 0.95 2.65
CA ASP A 72 -20.16 0.18 1.60
C ASP A 72 -19.38 -1.13 1.32
N ALA A 73 -20.05 -2.12 0.71
CA ALA A 73 -19.47 -3.44 0.49
C ALA A 73 -18.17 -3.42 -0.33
N GLN A 74 -18.08 -2.55 -1.34
CA GLN A 74 -16.88 -2.45 -2.17
C GLN A 74 -15.71 -1.85 -1.40
N SER A 75 -15.94 -0.80 -0.62
CA SER A 75 -14.88 -0.21 0.21
C SER A 75 -14.37 -1.16 1.29
N ARG A 76 -15.25 -2.03 1.83
CA ARG A 76 -14.82 -3.12 2.71
C ARG A 76 -13.87 -4.08 1.97
N LYS A 77 -14.26 -4.51 0.77
CA LYS A 77 -13.42 -5.39 -0.06
C LYS A 77 -12.07 -4.75 -0.39
N ASP A 78 -12.06 -3.47 -0.76
CA ASP A 78 -10.85 -2.75 -1.12
C ASP A 78 -9.86 -2.65 0.04
N ILE A 79 -10.32 -2.38 1.26
CA ILE A 79 -9.44 -2.33 2.45
C ILE A 79 -8.69 -3.65 2.61
N ALA A 80 -9.38 -4.80 2.52
CA ALA A 80 -8.73 -6.10 2.63
C ALA A 80 -7.71 -6.32 1.50
N ILE A 81 -8.10 -6.08 0.25
CA ILE A 81 -7.22 -6.35 -0.90
C ILE A 81 -5.99 -5.43 -0.91
N ILE A 82 -6.18 -4.13 -0.63
CA ILE A 82 -5.08 -3.17 -0.51
C ILE A 82 -4.13 -3.60 0.61
N THR A 83 -4.67 -3.92 1.79
CA THR A 83 -3.88 -4.38 2.94
C THR A 83 -3.06 -5.63 2.58
N TYR A 84 -3.70 -6.63 1.96
CA TYR A 84 -3.06 -7.86 1.51
C TYR A 84 -1.87 -7.57 0.58
N TYR A 85 -2.12 -6.88 -0.54
CA TYR A 85 -1.07 -6.67 -1.52
C TYR A 85 0.05 -5.77 -1.00
N VAL A 86 -0.26 -4.78 -0.17
CA VAL A 86 0.79 -3.92 0.40
C VAL A 86 1.73 -4.73 1.30
N PHE A 87 1.20 -5.51 2.24
CA PHE A 87 2.03 -6.31 3.15
C PHE A 87 2.74 -7.47 2.45
N LYS A 88 2.16 -8.05 1.40
CA LYS A 88 2.81 -9.11 0.60
C LYS A 88 3.94 -8.59 -0.27
N ASN A 89 3.91 -7.32 -0.68
CA ASN A 89 4.90 -6.77 -1.61
C ASN A 89 5.95 -5.87 -0.94
N THR A 90 5.81 -5.57 0.36
CA THR A 90 6.73 -4.70 1.10
C THR A 90 7.04 -5.26 2.49
N ASP A 91 8.06 -4.70 3.13
CA ASP A 91 8.47 -4.99 4.52
C ASP A 91 7.98 -3.91 5.50
N VAL A 92 6.92 -3.16 5.14
CA VAL A 92 6.34 -2.15 6.04
C VAL A 92 5.72 -2.81 7.27
N ASP A 93 5.75 -2.09 8.38
CA ASP A 93 5.18 -2.47 9.66
C ASP A 93 3.70 -2.07 9.76
N GLU A 94 3.30 -1.05 9.00
CA GLU A 94 1.95 -0.47 9.05
C GLU A 94 1.43 -0.10 7.65
N VAL A 95 0.13 -0.28 7.44
CA VAL A 95 -0.60 0.23 6.28
C VAL A 95 -1.62 1.26 6.72
N GLN A 96 -1.59 2.43 6.07
CA GLN A 96 -2.59 3.48 6.20
C GLN A 96 -3.29 3.70 4.88
N ILE A 97 -4.60 3.49 4.81
CA ILE A 97 -5.43 3.74 3.64
C ILE A 97 -6.22 5.02 3.87
N ILE A 98 -6.05 6.00 2.99
CA ILE A 98 -6.81 7.25 2.98
C ILE A 98 -7.63 7.27 1.70
N CYS A 99 -8.95 7.08 1.84
CA CYS A 99 -9.86 7.13 0.72
C CYS A 99 -10.57 8.49 0.67
N TYR A 100 -10.59 9.07 -0.51
CA TYR A 100 -11.36 10.26 -0.83
C TYR A 100 -12.53 9.90 -1.74
N TYR A 101 -13.63 10.61 -1.57
CA TYR A 101 -14.75 10.60 -2.49
C TYR A 101 -14.75 11.87 -3.34
N ALA A 102 -14.72 11.71 -4.66
CA ALA A 102 -14.83 12.76 -5.64
C ALA A 102 -16.28 12.84 -6.15
N GLY A 103 -17.15 13.50 -5.38
CA GLY A 103 -18.55 13.73 -5.74
C GLY A 103 -18.80 15.11 -6.34
N ASN A 104 -20.08 15.41 -6.60
CA ASN A 104 -20.52 16.68 -7.21
C ASN A 104 -20.16 17.94 -6.41
N GLY A 105 -19.83 17.81 -5.12
CA GLY A 105 -19.43 18.92 -4.23
C GLY A 105 -17.92 19.04 -4.00
N GLY A 106 -17.09 18.30 -4.75
CA GLY A 106 -15.63 18.28 -4.61
C GLY A 106 -15.09 17.02 -3.92
N ILE A 107 -13.79 17.02 -3.63
CA ILE A 107 -13.06 15.92 -3.01
C ILE A 107 -13.19 16.01 -1.50
N GLN A 108 -13.70 14.95 -0.87
CA GLN A 108 -13.87 14.88 0.58
C GLN A 108 -13.32 13.56 1.13
N PRO A 109 -12.71 13.52 2.33
CA PRO A 109 -12.32 12.27 2.96
C PRO A 109 -13.55 11.38 3.16
N TYR A 110 -13.46 10.14 2.70
CA TYR A 110 -14.50 9.13 2.91
C TYR A 110 -14.17 8.25 4.11
N TYR A 111 -13.04 7.54 4.07
CA TYR A 111 -12.59 6.76 5.20
C TYR A 111 -11.08 6.84 5.36
N LYS A 112 -10.64 6.53 6.58
CA LYS A 112 -9.25 6.29 6.92
C LYS A 112 -9.18 4.95 7.63
N PHE A 113 -8.28 4.09 7.20
CA PHE A 113 -8.05 2.81 7.83
C PHE A 113 -6.57 2.66 8.12
N LYS A 114 -6.21 2.18 9.31
CA LYS A 114 -4.83 1.94 9.70
C LYS A 114 -4.75 0.58 10.39
N ILE A 115 -3.77 -0.22 10.02
CA ILE A 115 -3.52 -1.50 10.67
C ILE A 115 -2.02 -1.82 10.63
N ASP A 116 -1.52 -2.41 11.71
CA ASP A 116 -0.16 -2.94 11.73
C ASP A 116 -0.10 -4.37 11.13
N ARG A 117 1.11 -4.79 10.77
CA ARG A 117 1.32 -6.10 10.14
C ARG A 117 0.85 -7.25 11.04
N ARG A 118 1.12 -7.18 12.34
CA ARG A 118 0.80 -8.26 13.29
C ARG A 118 -0.70 -8.47 13.36
N ASP A 119 -1.46 -7.39 13.44
CA ASP A 119 -2.92 -7.43 13.46
C ASP A 119 -3.50 -7.90 12.12
N ALA A 120 -2.88 -7.51 11.00
CA ALA A 120 -3.23 -8.06 9.69
C ALA A 120 -2.94 -9.58 9.58
N GLU A 121 -1.86 -10.08 10.17
CA GLU A 121 -1.56 -11.52 10.27
C GLU A 121 -2.59 -12.24 11.17
N LEU A 122 -2.91 -11.67 12.33
CA LEU A 122 -3.91 -12.19 13.27
C LEU A 122 -5.32 -12.25 12.66
N SER A 123 -5.64 -11.35 11.73
CA SER A 123 -6.90 -11.41 10.98
C SER A 123 -7.04 -12.69 10.15
N GLY A 124 -5.93 -13.37 9.82
CA GLY A 124 -5.86 -14.51 8.93
C GLY A 124 -5.71 -14.13 7.45
N LEU A 125 -5.89 -12.85 7.10
CA LEU A 125 -5.83 -12.36 5.72
C LEU A 125 -4.49 -12.63 5.05
N LEU A 126 -3.37 -12.49 5.77
CA LEU A 126 -2.04 -12.64 5.16
C LEU A 126 -1.60 -14.10 4.99
N ASN A 127 -2.35 -15.06 5.54
CA ASN A 127 -2.02 -16.50 5.44
C ASN A 127 -2.61 -17.17 4.19
N VAL A 128 -3.50 -16.48 3.47
CA VAL A 128 -4.17 -17.03 2.29
C VAL A 128 -3.36 -16.81 1.02
N SER A 129 -3.51 -17.73 0.07
CA SER A 129 -2.97 -17.54 -1.27
C SER A 129 -3.83 -16.58 -2.08
N GLU A 130 -3.23 -15.97 -3.12
CA GLU A 130 -3.88 -14.91 -3.91
C GLU A 130 -5.19 -15.37 -4.59
N ASN A 131 -5.26 -16.64 -5.01
CA ASN A 131 -6.47 -17.26 -5.57
C ASN A 131 -7.62 -17.41 -4.56
N GLU A 132 -7.31 -17.49 -3.27
CA GLU A 132 -8.31 -17.60 -2.19
C GLU A 132 -8.73 -16.22 -1.65
N LEU A 133 -7.99 -15.16 -2.02
CA LEU A 133 -8.21 -13.80 -1.53
C LEU A 133 -9.65 -13.30 -1.68
N PRO A 134 -10.39 -13.55 -2.79
CA PRO A 134 -11.78 -13.12 -2.89
C PRO A 134 -12.67 -13.70 -1.78
N SER A 135 -12.53 -15.00 -1.51
CA SER A 135 -13.27 -15.70 -0.46
C SER A 135 -12.79 -15.26 0.93
N ALA A 136 -11.48 -15.19 1.12
CA ALA A 136 -10.87 -14.78 2.39
C ALA A 136 -11.28 -13.36 2.79
N THR A 137 -11.44 -12.46 1.82
CA THR A 137 -11.93 -11.10 2.05
C THR A 137 -13.32 -11.11 2.68
N LEU A 138 -14.21 -12.03 2.30
CA LEU A 138 -15.53 -12.12 2.91
C LEU A 138 -15.46 -12.58 4.38
N TYR A 139 -14.57 -13.51 4.70
CA TYR A 139 -14.48 -14.11 6.04
C TYR A 139 -13.62 -13.31 7.02
N CYS A 140 -12.52 -12.72 6.54
CA CYS A 140 -11.53 -12.06 7.41
C CYS A 140 -11.86 -10.59 7.66
N MET A 141 -12.75 -9.98 6.86
CA MET A 141 -12.94 -8.53 6.86
C MET A 141 -13.42 -7.98 8.21
N ASP A 142 -14.39 -8.62 8.87
CA ASP A 142 -14.88 -8.12 10.16
C ASP A 142 -13.78 -8.14 11.23
N LYS A 143 -12.94 -9.19 11.21
CA LYS A 143 -11.79 -9.30 12.11
C LYS A 143 -10.70 -8.29 11.76
N LEU A 144 -10.45 -8.07 10.47
CA LEU A 144 -9.50 -7.06 10.01
C LEU A 144 -9.92 -5.65 10.46
N LEU A 145 -11.21 -5.32 10.32
CA LEU A 145 -11.75 -4.04 10.76
C LEU A 145 -11.77 -3.86 12.28
N SER A 146 -11.95 -4.95 13.04
CA SER A 146 -11.96 -4.87 14.50
C SER A 146 -10.56 -4.75 15.11
N LEU A 147 -9.53 -5.25 14.41
CA LEU A 147 -8.14 -5.11 14.81
C LEU A 147 -7.52 -3.78 14.32
N GLY A 148 -7.96 -3.29 13.17
CA GLY A 148 -7.54 -1.98 12.65
C GLY A 148 -8.28 -0.79 13.26
N ASP A 149 -7.74 0.39 13.02
CA ASP A 149 -8.34 1.67 13.37
C ASP A 149 -9.08 2.23 12.14
N LEU A 150 -10.42 2.20 12.18
CA LEU A 150 -11.30 2.69 11.13
C LEU A 150 -11.99 3.98 11.54
N TRP A 151 -11.82 5.02 10.72
CA TRP A 151 -12.64 6.23 10.75
C TRP A 151 -13.43 6.36 9.45
N VAL A 152 -14.73 6.68 9.55
CA VAL A 152 -15.60 6.91 8.40
C VAL A 152 -16.27 8.27 8.51
N ASN A 153 -16.30 9.02 7.41
CA ASN A 153 -16.99 10.29 7.34
C ASN A 153 -18.52 10.08 7.32
N LYS A 154 -19.14 10.33 8.47
CA LYS A 154 -20.59 10.22 8.67
C LYS A 154 -21.42 11.30 7.96
N HIS A 155 -20.79 12.39 7.54
CA HIS A 155 -21.46 13.52 6.89
C HIS A 155 -21.54 13.37 5.37
N LEU A 156 -20.85 12.38 4.80
CA LEU A 156 -21.04 12.02 3.40
C LEU A 156 -22.43 11.43 3.21
N THR A 157 -23.32 12.26 2.69
CA THR A 157 -24.66 11.87 2.31
C THR A 157 -24.59 11.19 0.96
N VAL A 158 -24.70 9.86 0.97
CA VAL A 158 -24.77 9.06 -0.25
C VAL A 158 -26.20 9.20 -0.77
N LYS A 159 -26.36 9.69 -2.00
CA LYS A 159 -27.64 9.82 -2.70
C LYS A 159 -27.78 8.71 -3.71
#